data_AF-Q5L2K9-F1
#
_entry.id   AF-Q5L2K9-F1
#
_cell.length_a   1.000
_cell.length_b   1.000
_cell.length_c   1.000
_cell.angle_alpha   90.00
_cell.angle_beta   90.00
_cell.angle_gamma   90.00
#
_symmetry.space_group_name_H-M   'P 1'
#
loop_
_entity.id
_entity.type
_entity.pdbx_description
1 polymer ?
#
loop_
_entity_poly.entity_id
_entity_poly.type
_entity_poly.pdbx_seq_one_letter_code
_entity_poly.pdbx_strand_id
1 'polypeptide(L)'
;MGKIISGLDMFHIAQLIKDDSSGVQYATPEAVPGAVSIKVDPKTESETVYADNSAYAVLNSIGDIDVEMEATDLPLDIQQKLFGHTVENGVQFASIHDETMELALGFRAKVSTGGYRYYWLLKGKPELLPIEGKTEEGKPSPQTAKLKLKFMPLQYNGRWKAQAEDGTEFTQGNKWFDQVVYEGSVLNQTGA
;
A
#
# COMPACT_ATOMS: atom_id res chain seq x y z
N MET A 1 -15.05 -19.25 14.28
CA MET A 1 -15.43 -17.85 14.59
C MET A 1 -14.65 -16.93 13.68
N GLY A 2 -15.29 -15.92 13.08
CA GLY A 2 -14.60 -14.94 12.25
C GLY A 2 -13.57 -14.18 13.09
N LYS A 3 -12.33 -14.09 12.63
CA LYS A 3 -11.29 -13.31 13.30
C LYS A 3 -11.59 -11.83 13.09
N ILE A 4 -11.73 -11.08 14.17
CA ILE A 4 -12.00 -9.63 14.10
C ILE A 4 -10.65 -8.92 14.09
N ILE A 5 -10.47 -7.98 13.15
CA ILE A 5 -9.30 -7.12 13.10
C ILE A 5 -9.58 -5.90 13.97
N SER A 6 -8.72 -5.61 14.94
CA SER A 6 -8.89 -4.55 15.94
C SER A 6 -7.61 -3.73 16.10
N GLY A 7 -7.43 -2.73 15.24
CA GLY A 7 -6.30 -1.81 15.26
C GLY A 7 -5.29 -2.06 14.14
N LEU A 8 -4.80 -0.98 13.54
CA LEU A 8 -3.77 -0.95 12.53
C LEU A 8 -2.51 -0.31 13.12
N ASP A 9 -1.35 -0.90 12.91
CA ASP A 9 -0.07 -0.41 13.37
C ASP A 9 1.06 -0.68 12.36
N MET A 10 2.22 -0.07 12.60
CA MET A 10 3.45 -0.29 11.81
C MET A 10 3.25 -0.08 10.30
N PHE A 11 2.75 1.09 9.92
CA PHE A 11 2.68 1.47 8.52
C PHE A 11 4.08 1.74 7.98
N HIS A 12 4.38 1.16 6.83
CA HIS A 12 5.66 1.31 6.13
C HIS A 12 5.38 1.56 4.65
N ILE A 13 6.18 2.41 4.02
CA ILE A 13 6.17 2.61 2.58
C ILE A 13 7.55 2.30 2.03
N ALA A 14 7.61 1.76 0.82
CA ALA A 14 8.87 1.49 0.15
C ALA A 14 8.76 1.92 -1.31
N GLN A 15 9.71 2.70 -1.80
CA GLN A 15 9.75 3.08 -3.21
C GLN A 15 9.98 1.84 -4.08
N LEU A 16 9.20 1.70 -5.16
CA LEU A 16 9.47 0.73 -6.20
C LEU A 16 10.53 1.30 -7.15
N ILE A 17 11.73 0.72 -7.12
CA ILE A 17 12.87 1.14 -7.95
C ILE A 17 12.77 0.47 -9.33
N LYS A 18 12.35 -0.80 -9.35
CA LYS A 18 12.32 -1.60 -10.56
C LYS A 18 11.20 -2.65 -10.50
N ASP A 19 10.41 -2.75 -11.56
CA ASP A 19 9.45 -3.84 -11.78
C ASP A 19 9.50 -4.21 -13.26
N ASP A 20 10.20 -5.30 -13.58
CA ASP A 20 10.27 -5.86 -14.93
C ASP A 20 10.04 -7.37 -14.93
N SER A 21 10.04 -7.99 -16.11
CA SER A 21 9.88 -9.44 -16.24
C SER A 21 11.05 -10.27 -15.66
N SER A 22 12.17 -9.64 -15.29
CA SER A 22 13.34 -10.28 -14.71
C SER A 22 13.37 -10.23 -13.18
N GLY A 23 12.71 -9.25 -12.56
CA GLY A 23 12.61 -9.13 -11.11
C GLY A 23 11.99 -7.82 -10.62
N VAL A 24 11.83 -7.73 -9.30
CA VAL A 24 11.31 -6.54 -8.61
C VAL A 24 12.34 -6.06 -7.59
N GLN A 25 12.59 -4.75 -7.56
CA GLN A 25 13.48 -4.12 -6.60
C GLN A 25 12.76 -2.96 -5.91
N TYR A 26 12.79 -3.00 -4.57
CA TYR A 26 12.27 -1.94 -3.72
C TYR A 26 13.41 -1.25 -2.96
N ALA A 27 13.18 0.00 -2.58
CA ALA A 27 13.96 0.67 -1.57
C ALA A 27 13.67 0.08 -0.18
N THR A 28 14.51 0.42 0.79
CA THR A 28 14.29 0.07 2.20
C THR A 28 12.95 0.63 2.67
N PRO A 29 12.09 -0.18 3.31
CA PRO A 29 10.84 0.30 3.87
C PRO A 29 11.06 1.39 4.93
N GLU A 30 10.36 2.51 4.78
CA GLU A 30 10.35 3.64 5.69
C GLU A 30 9.05 3.64 6.48
N ALA A 31 9.15 3.73 7.82
CA ALA A 31 7.97 3.79 8.67
C ALA A 31 7.22 5.12 8.49
N VAL A 32 5.91 5.06 8.30
CA VAL A 32 5.02 6.23 8.21
C VAL A 32 4.30 6.42 9.54
N PRO A 33 4.66 7.44 10.33
CA PRO A 33 3.96 7.74 11.57
C PRO A 33 2.57 8.32 11.28
N GLY A 34 1.66 8.22 12.24
CA GLY A 34 0.40 8.96 12.22
C GLY A 34 -0.70 8.42 11.31
N ALA A 35 -0.52 7.29 10.62
CA ALA A 35 -1.58 6.65 9.86
C ALA A 35 -2.73 6.18 10.79
N VAL A 36 -3.92 6.71 10.54
CA VAL A 36 -5.13 6.52 11.34
C VAL A 36 -6.04 5.47 10.75
N SER A 37 -6.21 5.49 9.43
CA SER A 37 -7.13 4.61 8.73
C SER A 37 -6.57 4.21 7.37
N ILE A 38 -6.90 2.99 6.95
CA ILE A 38 -6.65 2.52 5.58
C ILE A 38 -7.91 1.83 5.07
N LYS A 39 -8.26 2.11 3.82
CA LYS A 39 -9.34 1.49 3.09
C LYS A 39 -8.75 0.94 1.80
N VAL A 40 -9.00 -0.34 1.52
CA VAL A 40 -8.52 -1.02 0.32
C VAL A 40 -9.73 -1.55 -0.44
N ASP A 41 -10.00 -1.00 -1.61
CA ASP A 41 -11.12 -1.33 -2.49
C ASP A 41 -10.58 -1.95 -3.79
N PRO A 42 -10.38 -3.28 -3.84
CA PRO A 42 -9.95 -3.97 -5.06
C PRO A 42 -11.13 -4.03 -6.05
N LYS A 43 -11.00 -3.42 -7.23
CA LYS A 43 -11.98 -3.60 -8.31
C LYS A 43 -11.67 -4.90 -9.06
N THR A 44 -12.63 -5.82 -9.07
CA THR A 44 -12.57 -7.03 -9.89
C THR A 44 -13.56 -6.90 -11.02
N GLU A 45 -13.09 -7.02 -12.25
CA GLU A 45 -13.95 -7.12 -13.42
C GLU A 45 -14.14 -8.60 -13.75
N SER A 46 -15.40 -9.02 -13.80
CA SER A 46 -15.80 -10.38 -14.16
C SER A 46 -16.37 -10.36 -15.57
N GLU A 47 -15.61 -10.81 -16.55
CA GLU A 47 -16.09 -10.97 -17.91
C GLU A 47 -16.61 -12.40 -18.11
N THR A 48 -17.91 -12.53 -18.39
CA THR A 48 -18.50 -13.84 -18.71
C THR A 48 -18.39 -14.07 -20.21
N VAL A 49 -17.51 -14.98 -20.62
CA VAL A 49 -17.40 -15.46 -22.00
C VAL A 49 -18.58 -16.38 -22.28
N TYR A 50 -19.39 -16.02 -23.28
CA TYR A 50 -20.51 -16.83 -23.74
C TYR A 50 -20.10 -17.66 -24.97
N ALA A 51 -20.34 -18.97 -24.94
CA ALA A 51 -20.21 -19.86 -26.09
C ALA A 51 -21.47 -20.75 -26.17
N ASP A 52 -21.93 -21.06 -27.37
CA ASP A 52 -23.13 -21.88 -27.61
C ASP A 52 -24.39 -21.41 -26.83
N ASN A 53 -24.64 -20.10 -26.80
CA ASN A 53 -25.76 -19.47 -26.09
C ASN A 53 -25.80 -19.74 -24.57
N SER A 54 -24.67 -20.10 -23.96
CA SER A 54 -24.52 -20.28 -22.51
C SER A 54 -23.24 -19.64 -22.00
N ALA A 55 -23.21 -19.26 -20.72
CA ALA A 55 -22.00 -18.79 -20.06
C ALA A 55 -20.97 -19.93 -20.04
N TYR A 56 -19.89 -19.78 -20.82
CA TYR A 56 -18.86 -20.80 -21.01
C TYR A 56 -17.74 -20.68 -19.99
N ALA A 57 -17.28 -19.45 -19.72
CA ALA A 57 -16.25 -19.18 -18.72
C ALA A 57 -16.45 -17.80 -18.08
N VAL A 58 -16.14 -17.67 -16.79
CA VAL A 58 -16.04 -16.36 -16.13
C VAL A 58 -14.55 -16.05 -15.96
N LEU A 59 -14.05 -15.08 -16.72
CA LEU A 59 -12.72 -14.51 -16.55
C LEU A 59 -12.81 -13.41 -15.49
N ASN A 60 -12.15 -13.63 -14.36
CA ASN A 60 -12.00 -12.59 -13.34
C ASN A 60 -10.65 -11.91 -13.53
N SER A 61 -10.68 -10.65 -13.93
CA SER A 61 -9.51 -9.79 -14.00
C SER A 61 -9.50 -8.87 -12.79
N ILE A 62 -8.35 -8.79 -12.12
CA ILE A 62 -8.14 -7.79 -11.07
C ILE A 62 -7.81 -6.48 -11.80
N GLY A 63 -8.72 -5.52 -11.70
CA GLY A 63 -8.50 -4.16 -12.19
C GLY A 63 -7.74 -3.33 -11.17
N ASP A 64 -8.00 -2.03 -11.19
CA ASP A 64 -7.37 -1.08 -10.28
C ASP A 64 -7.80 -1.31 -8.82
N ILE A 65 -6.85 -1.21 -7.89
CA ILE A 65 -7.10 -1.34 -6.46
C ILE A 65 -6.97 0.04 -5.83
N ASP A 66 -8.09 0.65 -5.50
CA ASP A 66 -8.10 1.98 -4.89
C ASP A 66 -7.82 1.85 -3.39
N VAL A 67 -6.82 2.57 -2.90
CA VAL A 67 -6.40 2.55 -1.50
C VAL A 67 -6.43 3.95 -0.94
N GLU A 68 -7.27 4.18 0.06
CA GLU A 68 -7.35 5.46 0.76
C GLU A 68 -6.69 5.30 2.14
N MET A 69 -5.69 6.11 2.41
CA MET A 69 -5.02 6.19 3.71
C MET A 69 -5.26 7.57 4.32
N GLU A 70 -5.63 7.63 5.58
CA GLU A 70 -5.72 8.88 6.33
C GLU A 70 -4.59 8.91 7.36
N ALA A 71 -3.78 9.98 7.34
CA ALA A 71 -2.70 10.20 8.29
C ALA A 71 -2.92 11.52 9.05
N THR A 72 -2.70 11.51 10.36
CA THR A 72 -2.74 12.72 11.21
C THR A 72 -1.60 13.68 10.92
N ASP A 73 -0.46 13.13 10.54
CA ASP A 73 0.73 13.88 10.16
C ASP A 73 1.42 13.10 9.06
N LEU A 74 1.64 13.75 7.91
CA LEU A 74 2.39 13.18 6.80
C LEU A 74 3.60 14.09 6.59
N PRO A 75 4.81 13.67 7.00
CA PRO A 75 6.00 14.50 6.89
C PRO A 75 6.22 15.00 5.46
N LEU A 76 6.67 16.24 5.30
CA LEU A 76 6.96 16.85 4.00
C LEU A 76 7.93 16.00 3.17
N ASP A 77 8.93 15.36 3.80
CA ASP A 77 9.87 14.47 3.12
C ASP A 77 9.18 13.27 2.46
N ILE A 78 8.17 12.70 3.12
CA ILE A 78 7.37 11.60 2.56
C ILE A 78 6.49 12.13 1.44
N GLN A 79 5.85 13.28 1.61
CA GLN A 79 5.04 13.89 0.54
C GLN A 79 5.88 14.18 -0.72
N GLN A 80 7.11 14.67 -0.54
CA GLN A 80 8.04 14.93 -1.64
C GLN A 80 8.39 13.65 -2.38
N LYS A 81 8.70 12.57 -1.65
CA LYS A 81 8.95 11.26 -2.25
C LYS A 81 7.71 10.77 -3.01
N LEU A 82 6.56 10.73 -2.34
CA LEU A 82 5.31 10.22 -2.93
C LEU A 82 4.95 10.94 -4.23
N PHE A 83 4.93 12.27 -4.22
CA PHE A 83 4.42 13.06 -5.33
C PHE A 83 5.49 13.55 -6.31
N GLY A 84 6.78 13.31 -6.03
CA GLY A 84 7.89 13.77 -6.87
C GLY A 84 8.07 15.30 -6.87
N HIS A 85 7.49 16.00 -5.89
CA HIS A 85 7.52 17.46 -5.84
C HIS A 85 8.94 18.00 -5.67
N THR A 86 9.27 19.04 -6.42
CA THR A 86 10.58 19.70 -6.32
C THR A 86 10.58 20.68 -5.15
N VAL A 87 11.60 20.62 -4.31
CA VAL A 87 11.76 21.54 -3.17
C VAL A 87 12.78 22.60 -3.54
N GLU A 88 12.34 23.84 -3.64
CA GLU A 88 13.24 24.99 -3.78
C GLU A 88 13.12 25.87 -2.53
N ASN A 89 14.22 26.09 -1.83
CA ASN A 89 14.28 26.93 -0.62
C ASN A 89 13.29 26.54 0.49
N GLY A 90 13.01 25.24 0.64
CA GLY A 90 12.06 24.73 1.65
C GLY A 90 10.58 24.87 1.28
N VAL A 91 10.28 25.31 0.05
CA VAL A 91 8.93 25.35 -0.51
C VAL A 91 8.77 24.21 -1.50
N GLN A 92 7.72 23.41 -1.32
CA GLN A 92 7.38 22.30 -2.19
C GLN A 92 6.56 22.83 -3.38
N PHE A 93 7.13 22.73 -4.57
CA PHE A 93 6.47 23.12 -5.81
C PHE A 93 5.88 21.87 -6.48
N ALA A 94 4.56 21.90 -6.70
CA ALA A 94 3.88 20.92 -7.55
C ALA A 94 3.92 21.40 -9.00
N SER A 95 4.51 20.61 -9.89
CA SER A 95 4.60 20.87 -11.33
C SER A 95 3.80 19.85 -12.12
N ILE A 96 3.36 20.24 -13.34
CA ILE A 96 2.73 19.31 -14.30
C ILE A 96 3.69 18.21 -14.78
N HIS A 97 5.00 18.39 -14.52
CA HIS A 97 6.04 17.44 -14.85
C HIS A 97 6.40 16.52 -13.69
N ASP A 98 5.71 16.62 -12.54
CA ASP A 98 6.00 15.77 -11.40
C ASP A 98 5.57 14.33 -11.70
N GLU A 99 6.55 13.45 -11.83
CA GLU A 99 6.32 12.02 -11.96
C GLU A 99 6.10 11.43 -10.58
N THR A 100 4.84 11.10 -10.30
CA THR A 100 4.44 10.34 -9.10
C THR A 100 5.11 8.98 -9.12
N MET A 101 5.93 8.72 -8.11
CA MET A 101 6.68 7.47 -8.04
C MET A 101 5.79 6.32 -7.59
N GLU A 102 6.14 5.12 -8.03
CA GLU A 102 5.48 3.89 -7.61
C GLU A 102 6.05 3.44 -6.25
N LEU A 103 5.20 2.87 -5.39
CA LEU A 103 5.57 2.44 -4.06
C LEU A 103 4.79 1.22 -3.58
N ALA A 104 5.38 0.48 -2.65
CA ALA A 104 4.69 -0.53 -1.85
C ALA A 104 4.22 0.08 -0.52
N LEU A 105 3.05 -0.34 -0.05
CA LEU A 105 2.49 0.04 1.25
C LEU A 105 2.31 -1.20 2.12
N GLY A 106 2.96 -1.20 3.27
CA GLY A 106 2.92 -2.26 4.25
C GLY A 106 2.25 -1.79 5.53
N PHE A 107 1.43 -2.64 6.14
CA PHE A 107 0.83 -2.36 7.44
C PHE A 107 0.51 -3.65 8.16
N ARG A 108 0.32 -3.57 9.46
CA ARG A 108 -0.07 -4.70 10.29
C ARG A 108 -1.38 -4.40 10.99
N ALA A 109 -2.19 -5.44 11.13
CA ALA A 109 -3.51 -5.38 11.71
C ALA A 109 -3.58 -6.37 12.87
N LYS A 110 -3.95 -5.91 14.05
CA LYS A 110 -4.03 -6.76 15.23
C LYS A 110 -5.28 -7.64 15.15
N VAL A 111 -5.14 -8.92 15.45
CA VAL A 111 -6.23 -9.90 15.37
C VAL A 111 -6.76 -10.21 16.77
N SER A 112 -8.08 -10.27 16.93
CA SER A 112 -8.73 -10.51 18.22
C SER A 112 -8.37 -11.85 18.88
N THR A 113 -7.94 -12.83 18.09
CA THR A 113 -7.52 -14.17 18.56
C THR A 113 -6.12 -14.20 19.17
N GLY A 114 -5.43 -13.06 19.24
CA GLY A 114 -4.01 -12.98 19.57
C GLY A 114 -3.14 -13.16 18.34
N GLY A 115 -2.13 -12.31 18.20
CA GLY A 115 -1.27 -12.22 17.01
C GLY A 115 -1.64 -11.07 16.08
N TYR A 116 -0.91 -10.99 14.98
CA TYR A 116 -1.06 -9.94 13.99
C TYR A 116 -1.17 -10.51 12.58
N ARG A 117 -1.86 -9.74 11.74
CA ARG A 117 -1.94 -9.98 10.31
C ARG A 117 -1.19 -8.88 9.58
N TYR A 118 -0.22 -9.27 8.80
CA TYR A 118 0.63 -8.38 8.05
C TYR A 118 0.15 -8.30 6.61
N TYR A 119 0.26 -7.11 6.03
CA TYR A 119 -0.15 -6.81 4.68
C TYR A 119 0.97 -6.05 3.97
N TRP A 120 1.17 -6.37 2.71
CA TRP A 120 1.97 -5.61 1.75
C TRP A 120 1.15 -5.45 0.47
N LEU A 121 0.94 -4.22 0.05
CA LEU A 121 0.46 -3.87 -1.27
C LEU A 121 1.69 -3.50 -2.10
N LEU A 122 1.87 -4.15 -3.25
CA LEU A 122 3.19 -4.25 -3.87
C LEU A 122 3.52 -3.08 -4.81
N LYS A 123 2.53 -2.56 -5.54
CA LYS A 123 2.76 -1.51 -6.53
C LYS A 123 1.60 -0.54 -6.55
N GLY A 124 1.80 0.63 -5.96
CA GLY A 124 0.83 1.69 -5.80
C GLY A 124 1.37 3.01 -6.31
N LYS A 125 0.49 3.81 -6.92
CA LYS A 125 0.79 5.15 -7.40
C LYS A 125 -0.07 6.17 -6.65
N PRO A 126 0.51 7.20 -6.03
CA PRO A 126 -0.27 8.21 -5.34
C PRO A 126 -1.06 9.04 -6.34
N GLU A 127 -2.34 9.24 -6.02
CA GLU A 127 -3.21 10.16 -6.73
C GLU A 127 -3.21 11.50 -5.99
N LEU A 128 -3.04 12.58 -6.76
CA LEU A 128 -3.12 13.93 -6.23
C LEU A 128 -4.56 14.20 -5.76
N LEU A 129 -4.72 14.44 -4.47
CA LEU A 129 -5.97 14.89 -3.88
C LEU A 129 -5.98 16.41 -3.69
N PRO A 130 -7.18 17.04 -3.71
CA PRO A 130 -7.32 18.43 -3.32
C PRO A 130 -6.88 18.62 -1.86
N ILE A 131 -6.08 19.67 -1.62
CA ILE A 131 -5.71 20.10 -0.26
C ILE A 131 -6.96 20.70 0.38
N GLU A 132 -7.58 19.98 1.32
CA GLU A 132 -8.69 20.48 2.12
C GLU A 132 -8.19 20.90 3.51
N GLY A 133 -8.29 22.20 3.82
CA GLY A 133 -7.98 22.76 5.14
C GLY A 133 -9.23 23.38 5.77
N LYS A 134 -9.52 23.06 7.04
CA LYS A 134 -10.56 23.70 7.85
C LYS A 134 -9.95 24.55 8.98
N THR A 135 -10.33 25.81 9.07
CA THR A 135 -9.97 26.69 10.18
C THR A 135 -10.48 26.17 11.52
N GLU A 136 -9.71 26.35 12.59
CA GLU A 136 -10.07 25.90 13.95
C GLU A 136 -11.19 26.76 14.55
N GLU A 137 -12.42 26.24 14.62
CA GLU A 137 -13.50 26.81 15.41
C GLU A 137 -13.62 26.07 16.76
N GLY A 138 -12.81 26.49 17.74
CA GLY A 138 -13.07 26.29 19.17
C GLY A 138 -12.77 24.91 19.78
N LYS A 139 -12.57 23.85 18.99
CA LYS A 139 -11.95 22.58 19.43
C LYS A 139 -10.89 22.15 18.40
N PRO A 140 -9.65 21.85 18.82
CA PRO A 140 -8.64 21.34 17.90
C PRO A 140 -9.12 19.99 17.37
N SER A 141 -9.65 19.98 16.15
CA SER A 141 -9.91 18.76 15.41
C SER A 141 -8.65 18.50 14.60
N PRO A 142 -7.89 17.42 14.87
CA PRO A 142 -6.69 17.12 14.10
C PRO A 142 -7.11 16.99 12.62
N GLN A 143 -6.57 17.86 11.76
CA GLN A 143 -6.74 17.70 10.33
C GLN A 143 -5.94 16.47 9.91
N THR A 144 -6.64 15.45 9.42
CA THR A 144 -6.01 14.27 8.84
C THR A 144 -5.77 14.52 7.35
N ALA A 145 -4.54 14.41 6.90
CA ALA A 145 -4.20 14.34 5.48
C ALA A 145 -4.77 13.04 4.90
N LYS A 146 -5.54 13.15 3.82
CA LYS A 146 -6.02 12.00 3.05
C LYS A 146 -5.08 11.76 1.89
N LEU A 147 -4.63 10.53 1.72
CA LEU A 147 -3.83 10.07 0.59
C LEU A 147 -4.61 8.98 -0.15
N LYS A 148 -4.81 9.16 -1.46
CA LYS A 148 -5.30 8.08 -2.33
C LYS A 148 -4.12 7.49 -3.08
N LEU A 149 -4.07 6.18 -3.12
CA LEU A 149 -3.05 5.38 -3.77
C LEU A 149 -3.78 4.37 -4.65
N LYS A 150 -3.37 4.29 -5.91
CA LYS A 150 -3.93 3.36 -6.87
C LYS A 150 -2.97 2.21 -7.08
N PHE A 151 -3.34 1.02 -6.66
CA PHE A 151 -2.53 -0.19 -6.74
C PHE A 151 -2.84 -1.02 -7.98
N MET A 152 -1.80 -1.62 -8.54
CA MET A 152 -1.83 -2.44 -9.73
C MET A 152 -0.97 -3.70 -9.53
N PRO A 153 -1.22 -4.80 -10.26
CA PRO A 153 -0.37 -5.98 -10.19
C PRO A 153 1.06 -5.71 -10.70
N LEU A 154 2.03 -6.38 -10.10
CA LEU A 154 3.43 -6.35 -10.55
C LEU A 154 3.57 -6.94 -11.96
N GLN A 155 4.47 -6.37 -12.77
CA GLN A 155 4.80 -6.92 -14.08
C GLN A 155 5.57 -8.24 -13.97
N TYR A 156 6.40 -8.39 -12.93
CA TYR A 156 7.21 -9.59 -12.73
C TYR A 156 6.38 -10.87 -12.54
N ASN A 157 5.44 -10.86 -11.59
CA ASN A 157 4.74 -12.06 -11.14
C ASN A 157 3.21 -11.91 -11.06
N GLY A 158 2.67 -10.78 -11.51
CA GLY A 158 1.22 -10.49 -11.48
C GLY A 158 0.64 -10.34 -10.08
N ARG A 159 1.46 -10.35 -9.02
CA ARG A 159 0.96 -10.23 -7.64
C ARG A 159 0.76 -8.75 -7.31
N TRP A 160 -0.35 -8.46 -6.65
CA TRP A 160 -0.69 -7.11 -6.20
C TRP A 160 -0.61 -6.96 -4.67
N LYS A 161 -0.76 -8.07 -3.93
CA LYS A 161 -0.63 -8.12 -2.47
C LYS A 161 0.15 -9.33 -1.98
N ALA A 162 0.76 -9.16 -0.81
CA ALA A 162 1.18 -10.23 0.07
C ALA A 162 0.51 -10.04 1.43
N GLN A 163 0.09 -11.14 2.05
CA GLN A 163 -0.48 -11.13 3.39
C GLN A 163 0.03 -12.33 4.17
N ALA A 164 0.29 -12.13 5.45
CA ALA A 164 0.69 -13.17 6.38
C ALA A 164 -0.05 -12.99 7.69
N GLU A 165 -0.26 -14.06 8.44
CA GLU A 165 -0.84 -14.00 9.77
C GLU A 165 0.04 -14.78 10.72
N ASP A 166 0.32 -14.21 11.89
CA ASP A 166 1.06 -14.89 12.94
C ASP A 166 0.37 -16.21 13.29
N GLY A 167 1.13 -17.29 13.19
CA GLY A 167 0.64 -18.65 13.41
C GLY A 167 1.77 -19.65 13.44
N THR A 168 1.43 -20.93 13.41
CA THR A 168 2.43 -22.02 13.43
C THR A 168 3.26 -22.09 12.15
N GLU A 169 2.73 -21.60 11.03
CA GLU A 169 3.39 -21.64 9.71
C GLU A 169 4.18 -20.37 9.40
N PHE A 170 3.81 -19.22 9.99
CA PHE A 170 4.48 -17.95 9.78
C PHE A 170 4.92 -17.35 11.12
N THR A 171 6.24 -17.38 11.35
CA THR A 171 6.90 -16.89 12.57
C THR A 171 7.85 -15.72 12.30
N GLN A 172 7.95 -15.27 11.05
CA GLN A 172 8.89 -14.23 10.60
C GLN A 172 8.29 -12.81 10.60
N GLY A 173 7.26 -12.57 11.44
CA GLY A 173 6.57 -11.28 11.51
C GLY A 173 7.49 -10.11 11.87
N ASN A 174 8.57 -10.36 12.61
CA ASN A 174 9.59 -9.35 12.95
C ASN A 174 10.41 -8.87 11.74
N LYS A 175 10.57 -9.72 10.72
CA LYS A 175 11.30 -9.39 9.47
C LYS A 175 10.39 -8.88 8.36
N TRP A 176 9.08 -8.85 8.60
CA TRP A 176 8.10 -8.53 7.57
C TRP A 176 8.27 -7.11 6.99
N PHE A 177 8.78 -6.18 7.80
CA PHE A 177 9.00 -4.79 7.43
C PHE A 177 10.46 -4.47 7.11
N ASP A 178 11.38 -5.43 7.18
CA ASP A 178 12.79 -5.21 6.80
C ASP A 178 12.93 -5.01 5.29
N GLN A 179 12.03 -5.64 4.52
CA GLN A 179 11.98 -5.58 3.06
C GLN A 179 10.56 -5.88 2.57
N VAL A 180 10.23 -5.40 1.38
CA VAL A 180 8.93 -5.66 0.76
C VAL A 180 8.83 -7.12 0.34
N VAL A 181 7.87 -7.85 0.90
CA VAL A 181 7.65 -9.27 0.61
C VAL A 181 6.81 -9.42 -0.64
N TYR A 182 7.42 -9.39 -1.83
CA TYR A 182 6.75 -9.66 -3.11
C TYR A 182 6.70 -11.15 -3.50
N GLU A 183 7.53 -11.98 -2.84
CA GLU A 183 7.55 -13.43 -2.96
C GLU A 183 8.07 -14.13 -1.69
N GLY A 184 7.71 -15.40 -1.48
CA GLY A 184 8.07 -16.14 -0.27
C GLY A 184 9.58 -16.32 -0.05
N SER A 185 10.37 -16.35 -1.14
CA SER A 185 11.84 -16.41 -1.10
C SER A 185 12.48 -15.20 -0.44
N VAL A 186 11.84 -14.03 -0.50
CA VAL A 186 12.34 -12.78 0.11
C VAL A 186 12.59 -12.98 1.61
N LEU A 187 11.65 -13.62 2.31
CA LEU A 187 11.77 -13.89 3.74
C LEU A 187 12.88 -14.91 4.07
N ASN A 188 13.27 -15.75 3.11
CA ASN A 188 14.26 -16.81 3.32
C ASN A 188 15.70 -16.37 3.04
N GLN A 189 15.93 -15.14 2.54
CA GLN A 189 17.29 -14.68 2.19
C GLN A 189 18.17 -14.23 3.37
N THR A 190 17.68 -14.27 4.62
CA THR A 190 18.52 -14.01 5.82
C THR A 190 19.20 -15.29 6.35
N GLY A 191 19.82 -16.06 5.46
CA GLY A 191 20.52 -17.29 5.82
C GLY A 191 21.34 -17.88 4.69
N ALA A 192 22.50 -17.27 4.40
CA ALA A 192 23.67 -17.94 3.82
C ALA A 192 24.94 -17.25 4.34
#